data_AF-A0A8T3U4V9-F1
#
_entry.id   AF-A0A8T3U4V9-F1
#
_cell.length_a   1.000
_cell.length_b   1.000
_cell.length_c   1.000
_cell.angle_alpha   90.00
_cell.angle_beta   90.00
_cell.angle_gamma   90.00
#
_symmetry.space_group_name_H-M   'P 1'
#
loop_
_entity.id
_entity.type
_entity.pdbx_description
1 polymer ?
#
loop_
_entity_poly.entity_id
_entity_poly.type
_entity_poly.pdbx_seq_one_letter_code
_entity_poly.pdbx_strand_id
1 'polypeptide(L)'
;MNKKRRNVRDNNEEIIKKIYKRSNPVRIKKDTYRPVRTGWLLVGFIFLFLVILLSFANTQILNAGKLKEIAVNQQLTKKSILAKRGNILDRNGEVLAQSIEVDTITANPKLLKNKKGEAVNKEEFAEAVSKIFDINKQELLNDLKSEKSVITIAKKQEKEKIEQLKKYLDEKNIVQGINIDKDTKRFYPYNDVASNVIGFLGADNVGLEGIEKKLDSVLRGKEGRIVSQSDVNRNFTKESPEQLIQAEDGKNIYLTLDIKLQSNVEKYLKQAIADTSARDGIAVVMSTKTGEVLAMANYPTYNLNKPFAPIGMDQTQWEKLDAKTQTNLRYDAWKNKAVSEAYEPRNNI
;
A
#
# COMPACT_ATOMS: atom_id res chain seq x y z
N MET A 1 91.44 61.76 46.56
CA MET A 1 90.31 61.20 45.78
C MET A 1 90.70 59.90 45.05
N ASN A 2 91.23 58.86 45.75
CA ASN A 2 91.70 57.64 45.06
C ASN A 2 91.76 56.34 45.91
N LYS A 3 90.94 56.20 46.96
CA LYS A 3 90.83 54.95 47.75
C LYS A 3 89.47 54.24 47.63
N LYS A 4 88.39 54.97 47.32
CA LYS A 4 87.02 54.40 47.17
C LYS A 4 86.77 53.70 45.82
N ARG A 5 87.52 54.02 44.75
CA ARG A 5 87.35 53.41 43.41
C ARG A 5 88.10 52.09 43.20
N ARG A 6 89.18 51.81 43.95
CA ARG A 6 89.88 50.50 43.89
C ARG A 6 89.07 49.39 44.57
N ASN A 7 88.48 49.67 45.74
CA ASN A 7 87.71 48.68 46.51
C ASN A 7 86.46 48.13 45.79
N VAL A 8 85.84 48.92 44.89
CA VAL A 8 84.67 48.48 44.10
C VAL A 8 85.10 47.58 42.93
N ARG A 9 86.31 47.78 42.39
CA ARG A 9 86.84 47.00 41.26
C ARG A 9 87.29 45.61 41.70
N ASP A 10 87.95 45.52 42.86
CA ASP A 10 88.42 44.24 43.42
C ASP A 10 87.24 43.35 43.86
N ASN A 11 86.19 43.93 44.46
CA ASN A 11 84.96 43.19 44.80
C ASN A 11 84.23 42.66 43.56
N ASN A 12 84.21 43.42 42.46
CA ASN A 12 83.56 42.97 41.23
C ASN A 12 84.33 41.84 40.54
N GLU A 13 85.67 41.82 40.59
CA GLU A 13 86.45 40.69 40.08
C GLU A 13 86.27 39.41 40.90
N GLU A 14 86.18 39.51 42.23
CA GLU A 14 85.85 38.35 43.07
C GLU A 14 84.45 37.80 42.81
N ILE A 15 83.46 38.69 42.60
CA ILE A 15 82.09 38.29 42.25
C ILE A 15 82.07 37.59 40.89
N ILE A 16 82.77 38.11 39.89
CA ILE A 16 82.85 37.49 38.55
C ILE A 16 83.57 36.13 38.61
N LYS A 17 84.66 36.00 39.39
CA LYS A 17 85.33 34.71 39.62
C LYS A 17 84.44 33.71 40.36
N LYS A 18 83.61 34.16 41.33
CA LYS A 18 82.62 33.29 41.99
C LYS A 18 81.49 32.83 41.06
N ILE A 19 81.06 33.68 40.12
CA ILE A 19 80.02 33.35 39.14
C ILE A 19 80.54 32.29 38.15
N TYR A 20 81.74 32.46 37.60
CA TYR A 20 82.32 31.49 36.66
C TYR A 20 82.74 30.16 37.32
N LYS A 21 83.09 30.15 38.61
CA LYS A 21 83.46 28.92 39.33
C LYS A 21 82.26 28.07 39.77
N ARG A 22 81.02 28.58 39.62
CA ARG A 22 79.76 27.89 40.01
C ARG A 22 78.93 27.36 38.84
N SER A 23 79.29 27.63 37.58
CA SER A 23 78.61 27.05 36.43
C SER A 23 79.26 25.73 36.02
N ASN A 24 78.79 24.62 36.59
CA ASN A 24 79.05 23.30 36.03
C ASN A 24 78.39 23.22 34.63
N PRO A 25 79.07 22.74 33.57
CA PRO A 25 78.41 22.53 32.29
C PRO A 25 77.31 21.48 32.46
N VAL A 26 76.07 21.87 32.19
CA VAL A 26 74.92 20.96 32.18
C VAL A 26 75.17 19.93 31.07
N ARG A 27 75.53 18.71 31.45
CA ARG A 27 75.54 17.57 30.53
C ARG A 27 74.08 17.25 30.18
N ILE A 28 73.61 17.75 29.03
CA ILE A 28 72.35 17.29 28.45
C ILE A 28 72.56 15.84 28.02
N LYS A 29 71.96 14.88 28.73
CA LYS A 29 71.81 13.51 28.23
C LYS A 29 70.99 13.60 26.94
N LYS A 30 71.60 13.29 25.78
CA LYS A 30 70.82 12.97 24.59
C LYS A 30 70.14 11.64 24.86
N ASP A 31 68.89 11.67 25.29
CA ASP A 31 68.07 10.47 25.28
C ASP A 31 68.02 9.98 23.84
N THR A 32 68.74 8.89 23.56
CA THR A 32 68.65 8.15 22.31
C THR A 32 67.23 7.59 22.21
N TYR A 33 66.34 8.36 21.57
CA TYR A 33 65.05 7.87 21.10
C TYR A 33 65.30 6.61 20.28
N ARG A 34 64.86 5.44 20.76
CA ARG A 34 64.91 4.18 20.02
C ARG A 34 63.83 4.23 18.91
N PRO A 35 64.18 4.44 17.63
CA PRO A 35 63.20 4.69 16.55
C PRO A 35 62.40 3.44 16.15
N VAL A 36 62.75 2.29 16.71
CA VAL A 36 62.15 0.99 16.35
C VAL A 36 60.69 0.92 16.81
N ARG A 37 60.36 1.39 18.02
CA ARG A 37 58.98 1.34 18.55
C ARG A 37 58.03 2.28 17.81
N THR A 38 58.49 3.48 17.47
CA THR A 38 57.72 4.45 16.68
C THR A 38 57.58 3.99 15.22
N GLY A 39 58.60 3.31 14.66
CA GLY A 39 58.53 2.67 13.35
C GLY A 39 57.46 1.58 13.27
N TRP A 40 57.41 0.67 14.25
CA TRP A 40 56.39 -0.38 14.30
C TRP A 40 54.96 0.16 14.46
N LEU A 41 54.77 1.25 15.22
CA LEU A 41 53.48 1.93 15.33
C LEU A 41 53.05 2.55 13.99
N LEU A 42 53.97 3.19 13.27
CA LEU A 42 53.71 3.74 11.93
C LEU A 42 53.35 2.66 10.92
N VAL A 43 54.08 1.53 10.91
CA VAL A 43 53.78 0.39 10.03
C VAL A 43 52.41 -0.21 10.35
N GLY A 44 52.06 -0.36 11.63
CA GLY A 44 50.73 -0.80 12.05
C GLY A 44 49.62 0.17 11.58
N PHE A 45 49.87 1.47 11.65
CA PHE A 45 48.92 2.49 11.20
C PHE A 45 48.73 2.49 9.68
N ILE A 46 49.83 2.35 8.92
CA ILE A 46 49.81 2.22 7.47
C ILE A 46 49.06 0.96 7.06
N PHE A 47 49.30 -0.17 7.72
CA PHE A 47 48.59 -1.42 7.46
C PHE A 47 47.08 -1.28 7.72
N LEU A 48 46.70 -0.69 8.86
CA LEU A 48 45.29 -0.43 9.17
C LEU A 48 44.62 0.47 8.11
N PHE A 49 45.31 1.53 7.69
CA PHE A 49 44.84 2.43 6.65
C PHE A 49 44.65 1.71 5.31
N LEU A 50 45.56 0.78 4.97
CA LEU A 50 45.50 -0.01 3.75
C LEU A 50 44.31 -1.01 3.78
N VAL A 51 44.01 -1.60 4.93
CA VAL A 51 42.81 -2.45 5.12
C VAL A 51 41.53 -1.64 4.95
N ILE A 52 41.47 -0.41 5.48
CA ILE A 52 40.33 0.48 5.30
C ILE A 52 40.15 0.88 3.82
N LEU A 53 41.25 1.23 3.12
CA LEU A 53 41.21 1.55 1.70
C LEU A 53 40.74 0.38 0.84
N LEU A 54 41.20 -0.85 1.13
CA LEU A 54 40.74 -2.04 0.43
C LEU A 54 39.25 -2.32 0.69
N SER A 55 38.78 -2.16 1.92
CA SER A 55 37.36 -2.30 2.26
C SER A 55 36.49 -1.23 1.58
N PHE A 56 36.99 0.02 1.51
CA PHE A 56 36.35 1.12 0.82
C PHE A 56 36.27 0.89 -0.69
N ALA A 57 37.39 0.50 -1.31
CA ALA A 57 37.45 0.13 -2.73
C ALA A 57 36.54 -1.06 -3.04
N ASN A 58 36.49 -2.07 -2.16
CA ASN A 58 35.58 -3.20 -2.30
C ASN A 58 34.12 -2.76 -2.33
N THR A 59 33.73 -1.85 -1.43
CA THR A 59 32.38 -1.29 -1.36
C THR A 59 32.06 -0.40 -2.56
N GLN A 60 33.04 0.38 -3.04
CA GLN A 60 32.82 1.37 -4.09
C GLN A 60 33.03 0.82 -5.51
N ILE A 61 33.65 -0.35 -5.68
CA ILE A 61 33.86 -1.00 -6.99
C ILE A 61 32.92 -2.20 -7.15
N LEU A 62 32.86 -3.12 -6.18
CA LEU A 62 31.98 -4.31 -6.29
C LEU A 62 30.51 -3.96 -6.01
N ASN A 63 30.24 -3.11 -5.01
CA ASN A 63 28.87 -2.73 -4.65
C ASN A 63 28.41 -1.43 -5.32
N ALA A 64 29.24 -0.73 -6.12
CA ALA A 64 28.85 0.53 -6.76
C ALA A 64 27.58 0.40 -7.61
N GLY A 65 27.50 -0.65 -8.44
CA GLY A 65 26.32 -0.89 -9.28
C GLY A 65 25.06 -1.06 -8.44
N LYS A 66 25.13 -1.91 -7.41
CA LYS A 66 24.03 -2.19 -6.49
C LYS A 66 23.62 -0.97 -5.66
N LEU A 67 24.58 -0.20 -5.15
CA LEU A 67 24.34 1.02 -4.36
C LEU A 67 23.75 2.13 -5.24
N LYS A 68 24.19 2.26 -6.49
CA LYS A 68 23.61 3.17 -7.47
C LYS A 68 22.17 2.78 -7.81
N GLU A 69 21.89 1.50 -7.98
CA GLU A 69 20.53 1.00 -8.22
C GLU A 69 19.62 1.25 -7.02
N ILE A 70 20.09 1.00 -5.80
CA ILE A 70 19.35 1.31 -4.56
C ILE A 70 19.07 2.82 -4.46
N ALA A 71 20.08 3.67 -4.72
CA ALA A 71 19.92 5.11 -4.69
C ALA A 71 18.91 5.61 -5.73
N VAL A 72 18.97 5.09 -6.96
CA VAL A 72 17.99 5.40 -8.01
C VAL A 72 16.60 4.94 -7.58
N ASN A 73 16.44 3.70 -7.10
CA ASN A 73 15.14 3.19 -6.66
C ASN A 73 14.56 3.98 -5.47
N GLN A 74 15.39 4.55 -4.59
CA GLN A 74 14.95 5.43 -3.50
C GLN A 74 14.48 6.80 -4.01
N GLN A 75 15.07 7.30 -5.10
CA GLN A 75 14.68 8.56 -5.75
C GLN A 75 13.46 8.40 -6.67
N LEU A 76 13.18 7.19 -7.14
CA LEU A 76 12.03 6.91 -8.01
C LEU A 76 10.74 6.76 -7.21
N THR A 77 9.78 7.64 -7.46
CA THR A 77 8.39 7.46 -7.05
C THR A 77 7.62 6.76 -8.17
N LYS A 78 6.92 5.69 -7.82
CA LYS A 78 6.09 4.91 -8.75
C LYS A 78 4.62 5.14 -8.41
N LYS A 79 3.82 5.63 -9.36
CA LYS A 79 2.36 5.68 -9.24
C LYS A 79 1.78 4.60 -10.16
N SER A 80 1.01 3.67 -9.62
CA SER A 80 0.32 2.66 -10.44
C SER A 80 -0.83 3.30 -11.22
N ILE A 81 -1.03 2.83 -12.44
CA ILE A 81 -2.21 3.11 -13.26
C ILE A 81 -3.02 1.83 -13.27
N LEU A 82 -4.19 1.86 -12.65
CA LEU A 82 -5.07 0.70 -12.58
C LEU A 82 -5.53 0.30 -13.99
N ALA A 83 -5.47 -1.00 -14.28
CA ALA A 83 -6.07 -1.58 -15.48
C ALA A 83 -7.57 -1.81 -15.26
N LYS A 84 -8.37 -1.69 -16.33
CA LYS A 84 -9.78 -2.04 -16.24
C LYS A 84 -9.93 -3.56 -16.26
N ARG A 85 -10.57 -4.11 -15.24
CA ARG A 85 -10.91 -5.54 -15.21
C ARG A 85 -11.94 -5.86 -16.28
N GLY A 86 -11.73 -6.96 -17.02
CA GLY A 86 -12.61 -7.42 -18.09
C GLY A 86 -14.03 -7.73 -17.59
N ASN A 87 -15.01 -7.56 -18.46
CA ASN A 87 -16.41 -7.87 -18.18
C ASN A 87 -16.66 -9.39 -18.25
N ILE A 88 -17.59 -9.86 -17.42
CA ILE A 88 -18.17 -11.21 -17.53
C ILE A 88 -19.53 -11.03 -18.17
N LEU A 89 -19.75 -11.69 -19.30
CA LEU A 89 -21.00 -11.64 -20.05
C LEU A 89 -21.65 -13.02 -20.10
N ASP A 90 -22.98 -13.04 -20.23
CA ASP A 90 -23.74 -14.24 -20.54
C ASP A 90 -23.59 -14.62 -22.03
N ARG A 91 -24.20 -15.73 -22.43
CA ARG A 91 -24.15 -16.22 -23.82
C ARG A 91 -24.76 -15.26 -24.86
N ASN A 92 -25.63 -14.36 -24.42
CA ASN A 92 -26.35 -13.40 -25.24
C ASN A 92 -25.68 -12.01 -25.23
N GLY A 93 -24.60 -11.83 -24.45
CA GLY A 93 -23.90 -10.56 -24.30
C GLY A 93 -24.44 -9.67 -23.17
N GLU A 94 -25.32 -10.17 -22.31
CA GLU A 94 -25.77 -9.46 -21.11
C GLU A 94 -24.64 -9.39 -20.08
N VAL A 95 -24.45 -8.23 -19.45
CA VAL A 95 -23.35 -8.02 -18.52
C VAL A 95 -23.68 -8.59 -17.15
N LEU A 96 -22.90 -9.58 -16.71
CA LEU A 96 -23.04 -10.23 -15.41
C LEU A 96 -22.12 -9.62 -14.35
N ALA A 97 -20.94 -9.15 -14.75
CA ALA A 97 -20.01 -8.42 -13.91
C ALA A 97 -19.23 -7.39 -14.73
N GLN A 98 -19.11 -6.17 -14.22
CA GLN A 98 -18.35 -5.10 -14.85
C GLN A 98 -17.61 -4.24 -13.82
N SER A 99 -16.55 -3.58 -14.25
CA SER A 99 -15.88 -2.56 -13.44
C SER A 99 -16.47 -1.19 -13.71
N ILE A 100 -16.88 -0.52 -12.63
CA ILE A 100 -17.32 0.88 -12.64
C ILE A 100 -16.19 1.78 -12.13
N GLU A 101 -16.06 2.96 -12.73
CA GLU A 101 -15.14 3.99 -12.29
C GLU A 101 -15.64 4.60 -10.99
N VAL A 102 -14.79 4.61 -9.98
CA VAL A 102 -15.05 5.21 -8.68
C VAL A 102 -13.79 5.93 -8.24
N ASP A 103 -13.89 6.84 -7.28
CA ASP A 103 -12.71 7.51 -6.75
C ASP A 103 -12.52 7.18 -5.27
N THR A 104 -11.26 7.15 -4.85
CA THR A 104 -10.86 7.05 -3.45
C THR A 104 -10.29 8.38 -3.01
N ILE A 105 -10.84 8.92 -1.93
CA ILE A 105 -10.46 10.22 -1.37
C ILE A 105 -9.55 9.99 -0.18
N THR A 106 -8.36 10.58 -0.25
CA THR A 106 -7.44 10.64 0.88
C THR A 106 -7.15 12.09 1.24
N ALA A 107 -6.78 12.34 2.49
CA ALA A 107 -6.32 13.64 2.92
C ALA A 107 -4.98 13.54 3.65
N ASN A 108 -4.18 14.58 3.55
CA ASN A 108 -3.00 14.80 4.37
C ASN A 108 -3.31 15.94 5.36
N PRO A 109 -3.61 15.60 6.63
CA PRO A 109 -3.96 16.58 7.64
C PRO A 109 -2.95 17.71 7.86
N LYS A 110 -1.66 17.48 7.58
CA LYS A 110 -0.58 18.48 7.75
C LYS A 110 -0.54 19.49 6.60
N LEU A 111 -1.07 19.12 5.44
CA LEU A 111 -1.05 19.93 4.21
C LEU A 111 -2.41 20.56 3.88
N LEU A 112 -3.43 20.38 4.72
CA LEU A 112 -4.75 20.98 4.52
C LEU A 112 -4.69 22.51 4.65
N LYS A 113 -4.63 23.18 3.49
CA LYS A 113 -4.54 24.64 3.40
C LYS A 113 -5.46 25.20 2.32
N ASN A 114 -5.97 26.40 2.58
CA ASN A 114 -6.72 27.16 1.58
C ASN A 114 -5.77 27.90 0.60
N LYS A 115 -6.32 28.56 -0.43
CA LYS A 115 -5.54 29.34 -1.41
C LYS A 115 -4.67 30.44 -0.78
N LYS A 116 -5.05 30.95 0.39
CA LYS A 116 -4.30 31.97 1.13
C LYS A 116 -3.18 31.37 2.00
N GLY A 117 -3.05 30.04 2.03
CA GLY A 117 -2.08 29.31 2.85
C GLY A 117 -2.51 29.13 4.31
N GLU A 118 -3.74 29.53 4.66
CA GLU A 118 -4.29 29.41 6.00
C GLU A 118 -4.75 27.96 6.26
N ALA A 119 -4.62 27.52 7.51
CA ALA A 119 -5.08 26.21 7.93
C ALA A 119 -6.62 26.12 7.79
N VAL A 120 -7.09 25.01 7.21
CA VAL A 120 -8.53 24.74 7.08
C VAL A 120 -9.09 24.35 8.46
N ASN A 121 -10.30 24.84 8.77
CA ASN A 121 -11.04 24.41 9.96
C ASN A 121 -11.43 22.93 9.81
N LYS A 122 -10.82 22.06 10.62
CA LYS A 122 -10.98 20.60 10.53
C LYS A 122 -12.37 20.15 10.95
N GLU A 123 -12.99 20.82 11.92
CA GLU A 123 -14.34 20.54 12.39
C GLU A 123 -15.39 20.81 11.30
N GLU A 124 -15.28 21.95 10.62
CA GLU A 124 -16.17 22.31 9.51
C GLU A 124 -15.99 21.36 8.32
N PHE A 125 -14.73 21.05 7.98
CA PHE A 125 -14.41 20.09 6.94
C PHE A 125 -14.98 18.70 7.25
N ALA A 126 -14.78 18.20 8.47
CA ALA A 126 -15.30 16.90 8.89
C ALA A 126 -16.82 16.85 8.82
N GLU A 127 -17.52 17.94 9.14
CA GLU A 127 -18.98 17.99 9.08
C GLU A 127 -19.51 17.96 7.64
N ALA A 128 -18.94 18.75 6.73
CA ALA A 128 -19.36 18.77 5.33
C ALA A 128 -19.12 17.40 4.66
N VAL A 129 -17.92 16.85 4.86
CA VAL A 129 -17.51 15.57 4.27
C VAL A 129 -18.29 14.40 4.87
N SER A 130 -18.60 14.43 6.17
CA SER A 130 -19.46 13.45 6.83
C SER A 130 -20.85 13.39 6.21
N LYS A 131 -21.44 14.54 5.86
CA LYS A 131 -22.75 14.62 5.20
C LYS A 131 -22.71 14.11 3.75
N ILE A 132 -21.62 14.36 3.01
CA ILE A 132 -21.49 13.92 1.61
C ILE A 132 -21.32 12.40 1.52
N PHE A 133 -20.51 11.82 2.40
CA PHE A 133 -20.11 10.41 2.31
C PHE A 133 -20.82 9.47 3.30
N ASP A 134 -21.75 9.99 4.13
CA ASP A 134 -22.47 9.23 5.15
C ASP A 134 -21.54 8.52 6.15
N ILE A 135 -20.44 9.20 6.53
CA ILE A 135 -19.41 8.67 7.44
C ILE A 135 -19.50 9.32 8.83
N ASN A 136 -18.99 8.64 9.85
CA ASN A 136 -19.01 9.16 11.21
C ASN A 136 -18.11 10.40 11.35
N LYS A 137 -18.73 11.57 11.62
CA LYS A 137 -18.04 12.85 11.82
C LYS A 137 -16.94 12.78 12.88
N GLN A 138 -17.22 12.11 14.01
CA GLN A 138 -16.31 12.11 15.16
C GLN A 138 -15.06 11.28 14.87
N GLU A 139 -15.24 10.14 14.20
CA GLU A 139 -14.13 9.29 13.76
C GLU A 139 -13.24 10.02 12.76
N LEU A 140 -13.84 10.66 11.75
CA LEU A 140 -13.11 11.45 10.77
C LEU A 140 -12.36 12.63 11.40
N LEU A 141 -13.00 13.33 12.35
CA LEU A 141 -12.37 14.47 13.03
C LEU A 141 -11.14 14.03 13.84
N ASN A 142 -11.20 12.88 14.52
CA ASN A 142 -10.07 12.32 15.24
C ASN A 142 -8.92 11.98 14.30
N ASP A 143 -9.22 11.40 13.14
CA ASP A 143 -8.21 11.12 12.10
C ASP A 143 -7.60 12.41 11.53
N LEU A 144 -8.41 13.45 11.29
CA LEU A 144 -7.94 14.76 10.84
C LEU A 144 -7.08 15.48 11.88
N LYS A 145 -7.32 15.27 13.17
CA LYS A 145 -6.49 15.83 14.25
C LYS A 145 -5.19 15.07 14.45
N SER A 146 -5.09 13.85 13.95
CA SER A 146 -3.88 13.03 14.06
C SER A 146 -2.70 13.59 13.26
N GLU A 147 -1.51 13.11 13.59
CA GLU A 147 -0.26 13.43 12.89
C GLU A 147 0.01 12.56 11.65
N LYS A 148 -0.96 11.75 11.23
CA LYS A 148 -0.83 10.87 10.06
C LYS A 148 -0.58 11.71 8.79
N SER A 149 0.30 11.21 7.92
CA SER A 149 0.58 11.83 6.62
C SER A 149 -0.51 11.56 5.58
N VAL A 150 -1.26 10.46 5.74
CA VAL A 150 -2.38 10.09 4.87
C VAL A 150 -3.49 9.50 5.73
N ILE A 151 -4.69 10.04 5.57
CA ILE A 151 -5.94 9.48 6.08
C ILE A 151 -6.83 9.14 4.89
N THR A 152 -7.55 8.03 4.96
CA THR A 152 -8.56 7.71 3.95
C THR A 152 -9.89 8.26 4.43
N ILE A 153 -10.49 9.15 3.64
CA ILE A 153 -11.80 9.72 3.96
C ILE A 153 -12.89 8.75 3.53
N ALA A 154 -12.86 8.36 2.26
CA ALA A 154 -13.83 7.43 1.69
C ALA A 154 -13.20 6.67 0.52
N LYS A 155 -13.53 5.37 0.42
CA LYS A 155 -13.04 4.49 -0.66
C LYS A 155 -14.16 4.23 -1.66
N LYS A 156 -13.80 4.07 -2.93
CA LYS A 156 -14.70 3.56 -3.99
C LYS A 156 -16.03 4.32 -4.08
N GLN A 157 -15.97 5.66 -4.06
CA GLN A 157 -17.12 6.54 -4.14
C GLN A 157 -17.51 6.85 -5.59
N GLU A 158 -18.81 6.95 -5.83
CA GLU A 158 -19.36 7.24 -7.16
C GLU A 158 -19.19 8.72 -7.53
N LYS A 159 -19.21 9.00 -8.85
CA LYS A 159 -18.91 10.34 -9.41
C LYS A 159 -19.77 11.45 -8.80
N GLU A 160 -21.04 11.19 -8.49
CA GLU A 160 -21.95 12.18 -7.93
C GLU A 160 -21.45 12.74 -6.58
N LYS A 161 -21.07 11.87 -5.64
CA LYS A 161 -20.54 12.29 -4.32
C LYS A 161 -19.20 13.01 -4.47
N ILE A 162 -18.39 12.62 -5.45
CA ILE A 162 -17.10 13.27 -5.75
C ILE A 162 -17.32 14.67 -6.31
N GLU A 163 -18.32 14.88 -7.16
CA GLU A 163 -18.66 16.20 -7.68
C GLU A 163 -19.15 17.14 -6.57
N GLN A 164 -19.94 16.62 -5.62
CA GLN A 164 -20.33 17.37 -4.42
C GLN A 164 -19.11 17.78 -3.59
N LEU A 165 -18.15 16.87 -3.39
CA LEU A 165 -16.90 17.20 -2.71
C LEU A 165 -16.13 18.29 -3.48
N LYS A 166 -15.95 18.14 -4.80
CA LYS A 166 -15.22 19.13 -5.63
C LYS A 166 -15.84 20.53 -5.50
N LYS A 167 -17.17 20.64 -5.59
CA LYS A 167 -17.89 21.91 -5.38
C LYS A 167 -17.58 22.52 -4.01
N TYR A 168 -17.64 21.72 -2.95
CA TYR A 168 -17.30 22.18 -1.60
C TYR A 168 -15.84 22.65 -1.48
N LEU A 169 -14.90 21.94 -2.09
CA LEU A 169 -13.48 22.34 -2.09
C LEU A 169 -13.24 23.65 -2.82
N ASP A 170 -13.94 23.85 -3.94
CA ASP A 170 -13.88 25.09 -4.72
C ASP A 170 -14.48 26.27 -3.93
N GLU A 171 -15.65 26.08 -3.31
CA GLU A 171 -16.31 27.08 -2.47
C GLU A 171 -15.43 27.52 -1.29
N LYS A 172 -14.78 26.56 -0.63
CA LYS A 172 -13.89 26.82 0.52
C LYS A 172 -12.45 27.15 0.11
N ASN A 173 -12.17 27.19 -1.19
CA ASN A 173 -10.84 27.45 -1.76
C ASN A 173 -9.74 26.54 -1.16
N ILE A 174 -10.07 25.28 -0.88
CA ILE A 174 -9.12 24.29 -0.37
C ILE A 174 -8.32 23.74 -1.55
N VAL A 175 -7.00 23.93 -1.54
CA VAL A 175 -6.15 23.59 -2.69
C VAL A 175 -5.04 22.59 -2.37
N GLN A 176 -4.82 22.31 -1.07
CA GLN A 176 -3.78 21.38 -0.63
C GLN A 176 -4.34 20.42 0.41
N GLY A 177 -3.74 19.23 0.47
CA GLY A 177 -4.02 18.24 1.50
C GLY A 177 -5.18 17.29 1.20
N ILE A 178 -5.76 17.30 0.00
CA ILE A 178 -6.77 16.33 -0.44
C ILE A 178 -6.32 15.73 -1.77
N ASN A 179 -6.34 14.40 -1.85
CA ASN A 179 -6.08 13.66 -3.07
C ASN A 179 -7.33 12.87 -3.45
N ILE A 180 -7.69 12.95 -4.73
CA ILE A 180 -8.76 12.17 -5.34
C ILE A 180 -8.07 11.26 -6.35
N ASP A 181 -7.90 9.99 -5.97
CA ASP A 181 -7.27 8.99 -6.82
C ASP A 181 -8.35 8.15 -7.51
N LYS A 182 -8.21 7.97 -8.82
CA LYS A 182 -9.08 7.10 -9.60
C LYS A 182 -8.93 5.65 -9.14
N ASP A 183 -10.05 4.98 -8.95
CA ASP A 183 -10.16 3.60 -8.51
C ASP A 183 -11.23 2.87 -9.36
N THR A 184 -11.37 1.57 -9.16
CA THR A 184 -12.43 0.77 -9.78
C THR A 184 -13.14 -0.09 -8.76
N LYS A 185 -14.45 -0.24 -8.94
CA LYS A 185 -15.29 -1.12 -8.14
C LYS A 185 -15.93 -2.14 -9.06
N ARG A 186 -15.95 -3.40 -8.62
CA ARG A 186 -16.67 -4.45 -9.32
C ARG A 186 -18.15 -4.35 -9.00
N PHE A 187 -18.98 -4.34 -10.03
CA PHE A 187 -20.43 -4.23 -9.94
C PHE A 187 -21.09 -5.41 -10.66
N TYR A 188 -22.10 -5.99 -10.01
CA TYR A 188 -22.85 -7.14 -10.48
C TYR A 188 -24.32 -6.74 -10.66
N PRO A 189 -24.80 -6.50 -11.89
CA PRO A 189 -26.14 -5.97 -12.13
C PRO A 189 -27.27 -6.82 -11.55
N TYR A 190 -27.09 -8.14 -11.50
CA TYR A 190 -28.10 -9.10 -11.05
C TYR A 190 -27.93 -9.54 -9.59
N ASN A 191 -27.13 -8.83 -8.79
CA ASN A 191 -26.95 -9.04 -7.35
C ASN A 191 -26.61 -10.49 -6.93
N ASP A 192 -27.63 -11.28 -6.61
CA ASP A 192 -27.58 -12.65 -6.10
C ASP A 192 -27.65 -13.72 -7.19
N VAL A 193 -28.11 -13.37 -8.40
CA VAL A 193 -28.24 -14.33 -9.50
C VAL A 193 -26.86 -14.81 -9.95
N ALA A 194 -26.72 -16.13 -10.09
CA ALA A 194 -25.47 -16.83 -10.43
C ALA A 194 -24.32 -16.56 -9.47
N SER A 195 -24.58 -16.16 -8.21
CA SER A 195 -23.53 -15.74 -7.27
C SER A 195 -22.45 -16.79 -7.07
N ASN A 196 -22.83 -18.06 -6.91
CA ASN A 196 -21.90 -19.18 -6.73
C ASN A 196 -21.09 -19.52 -7.99
N VAL A 197 -21.57 -19.16 -9.18
CA VAL A 197 -20.85 -19.38 -10.43
C VAL A 197 -19.88 -18.21 -10.68
N ILE A 198 -20.39 -16.98 -10.65
CA ILE A 198 -19.60 -15.78 -10.95
C ILE A 198 -18.53 -15.57 -9.87
N GLY A 199 -18.92 -15.64 -8.60
CA GLY A 199 -18.06 -15.30 -7.48
C GLY A 199 -17.81 -13.79 -7.37
N PHE A 200 -16.95 -13.39 -6.43
CA PHE A 200 -16.72 -11.99 -6.10
C PHE A 200 -15.24 -11.64 -5.90
N LEU A 201 -14.96 -10.35 -5.75
CA LEU A 201 -13.62 -9.82 -5.51
C LEU A 201 -13.39 -9.45 -4.04
N GLY A 202 -12.14 -9.55 -3.62
CA GLY A 202 -11.67 -9.01 -2.35
C GLY A 202 -11.44 -7.49 -2.39
N ALA A 203 -10.95 -6.95 -1.28
CA ALA A 203 -10.61 -5.54 -1.15
C ALA A 203 -9.58 -5.10 -2.21
N ASP A 204 -8.62 -5.97 -2.52
CA ASP A 204 -7.48 -5.72 -3.40
C ASP A 204 -7.75 -6.06 -4.88
N ASN A 205 -9.02 -6.10 -5.30
CA ASN A 205 -9.43 -6.39 -6.68
C ASN A 205 -9.01 -7.80 -7.19
N VAL A 206 -8.71 -8.72 -6.27
CA VAL A 206 -8.40 -10.13 -6.54
C VAL A 206 -9.66 -10.97 -6.45
N GLY A 207 -9.89 -11.85 -7.43
CA GLY A 207 -10.99 -12.82 -7.39
C GLY A 207 -10.85 -13.82 -6.25
N LEU A 208 -11.86 -13.89 -5.37
CA LEU A 208 -11.86 -14.76 -4.20
C LEU A 208 -12.63 -16.06 -4.40
N GLU A 209 -13.67 -16.03 -5.24
CA GLU A 209 -14.53 -17.19 -5.51
C GLU A 209 -14.93 -17.28 -6.98
N GLY A 210 -15.48 -18.43 -7.37
CA GLY A 210 -16.11 -18.65 -8.68
C GLY A 210 -15.20 -18.37 -9.89
N ILE A 211 -15.84 -17.93 -10.98
CA ILE A 211 -15.17 -17.51 -12.22
C ILE A 211 -14.22 -16.34 -11.99
N GLU A 212 -14.58 -15.39 -11.12
CA GLU A 212 -13.73 -14.25 -10.78
C GLU A 212 -12.35 -14.71 -10.26
N LYS A 213 -12.30 -15.74 -9.42
CA LYS A 213 -11.03 -16.35 -8.97
C LYS A 213 -10.38 -17.19 -10.05
N LYS A 214 -11.14 -18.06 -10.72
CA LYS A 214 -10.58 -19.01 -11.69
C LYS A 214 -9.92 -18.30 -12.87
N LEU A 215 -10.49 -17.19 -13.32
CA LEU A 215 -10.04 -16.42 -14.47
C LEU A 215 -9.44 -15.06 -14.08
N ASP A 216 -8.98 -14.89 -12.83
CA ASP A 216 -8.41 -13.63 -12.34
C ASP A 216 -7.26 -13.13 -13.24
N SER A 217 -6.40 -14.02 -13.69
CA SER A 217 -5.26 -13.69 -14.57
C SER A 217 -5.67 -13.15 -15.94
N VAL A 218 -6.85 -13.56 -16.44
CA VAL A 218 -7.40 -13.11 -17.73
C VAL A 218 -8.20 -11.81 -17.54
N LEU A 219 -8.96 -11.74 -16.46
CA LEU A 219 -9.85 -10.62 -16.15
C LEU A 219 -9.11 -9.40 -15.61
N ARG A 220 -8.03 -9.55 -14.83
CA ARG A 220 -7.40 -8.44 -14.10
C ARG A 220 -6.66 -7.44 -15.00
N GLY A 221 -6.17 -7.87 -16.16
CA GLY A 221 -5.28 -7.06 -16.98
C GLY A 221 -3.91 -6.87 -16.32
N LYS A 222 -3.13 -5.92 -16.83
CA LYS A 222 -1.81 -5.54 -16.28
C LYS A 222 -1.79 -4.06 -15.96
N GLU A 223 -1.50 -3.74 -14.71
CA GLU A 223 -1.38 -2.35 -14.27
C GLU A 223 -0.20 -1.65 -14.96
N GLY A 224 -0.45 -0.40 -15.34
CA GLY A 224 0.58 0.52 -15.80
C GLY A 224 1.30 1.16 -14.63
N ARG A 225 2.34 1.93 -14.92
CA ARG A 225 3.03 2.73 -13.90
C ARG A 225 3.64 3.98 -14.51
N ILE A 226 3.55 5.08 -13.76
CA ILE A 226 4.33 6.29 -14.00
C ILE A 226 5.53 6.23 -13.07
N VAL A 227 6.71 6.29 -13.65
CA VAL A 227 7.98 6.32 -12.91
C VAL A 227 8.58 7.71 -13.07
N SER A 228 8.73 8.42 -11.96
CA SER A 228 9.35 9.76 -11.92
C SER A 228 10.41 9.81 -10.84
N GLN A 229 11.48 10.59 -11.05
CA GLN A 229 12.35 11.02 -9.96
C GLN A 229 11.59 12.02 -9.08
N SER A 230 11.71 11.85 -7.77
CA SER A 230 11.11 12.69 -6.76
C SER A 230 12.18 13.31 -5.87
N ASP A 231 11.93 14.52 -5.40
CA ASP A 231 12.78 15.23 -4.43
C ASP A 231 12.75 14.54 -3.05
N VAL A 232 13.58 14.97 -2.10
CA VAL A 232 13.68 14.47 -0.71
C VAL A 232 12.30 14.42 0.00
N ASN A 233 11.37 15.28 -0.43
CA ASN A 233 9.99 15.34 0.07
C ASN A 233 8.97 14.49 -0.72
N ARG A 234 9.42 13.61 -1.63
CA ARG A 234 8.59 12.74 -2.50
C ARG A 234 7.60 13.48 -3.41
N ASN A 235 7.82 14.76 -3.67
CA ASN A 235 7.03 15.52 -4.64
C ASN A 235 7.49 15.14 -6.05
N PHE A 236 6.52 15.01 -6.97
CA PHE A 236 6.80 14.85 -8.39
C PHE A 236 7.41 16.16 -8.92
N THR A 237 8.66 16.13 -9.35
CA THR A 237 9.32 17.28 -9.98
C THR A 237 8.88 17.31 -11.45
N LYS A 238 8.30 18.44 -11.90
CA LYS A 238 7.82 18.62 -13.29
C LYS A 238 8.88 18.40 -14.39
N GLU A 239 10.16 18.34 -14.03
CA GLU A 239 11.30 18.33 -14.96
C GLU A 239 11.95 16.95 -15.13
N SER A 240 11.49 15.92 -14.41
CA SER A 240 12.05 14.58 -14.52
C SER A 240 11.45 13.82 -15.70
N PRO A 241 12.23 13.03 -16.47
CA PRO A 241 11.69 12.19 -17.53
C PRO A 241 10.73 11.15 -16.93
N GLU A 242 9.43 11.33 -17.15
CA GLU A 242 8.41 10.38 -16.74
C GLU A 242 8.45 9.17 -17.68
N GLN A 243 8.82 8.00 -17.16
CA GLN A 243 8.63 6.76 -17.90
C GLN A 243 7.19 6.28 -17.64
N LEU A 244 6.32 6.50 -18.63
CA LEU A 244 4.96 5.98 -18.64
C LEU A 244 4.95 4.56 -19.21
N ILE A 245 4.58 3.60 -18.38
CA ILE A 245 4.20 2.25 -18.81
C ILE A 245 2.68 2.20 -18.78
N GLN A 246 2.06 2.04 -19.96
CA GLN A 246 0.60 2.00 -20.08
C GLN A 246 0.01 0.74 -19.42
N ALA A 247 -1.20 0.88 -18.89
CA ALA A 247 -1.96 -0.26 -18.40
C ALA A 247 -2.57 -1.03 -19.58
N GLU A 248 -2.65 -2.35 -19.44
CA GLU A 248 -3.36 -3.25 -20.37
C GLU A 248 -4.65 -3.71 -19.70
N ASP A 249 -5.80 -3.39 -20.29
CA ASP A 249 -7.09 -3.83 -19.79
C ASP A 249 -7.23 -5.36 -19.84
N GLY A 250 -8.00 -5.88 -18.88
CA GLY A 250 -8.35 -7.28 -18.83
C GLY A 250 -9.30 -7.70 -19.93
N LYS A 251 -9.27 -8.99 -20.29
CA LYS A 251 -10.09 -9.51 -21.36
C LYS A 251 -11.51 -9.80 -20.88
N ASN A 252 -12.49 -9.46 -21.70
CA ASN A 252 -13.88 -9.87 -21.48
C ASN A 252 -14.02 -11.38 -21.72
N ILE A 253 -14.92 -12.00 -20.97
CA ILE A 253 -15.25 -13.41 -21.12
C ILE A 253 -16.75 -13.58 -21.35
N TYR A 254 -17.11 -14.56 -22.16
CA TYR A 254 -18.49 -14.98 -22.38
C TYR A 254 -18.70 -16.32 -21.70
N LEU A 255 -19.72 -16.41 -20.86
CA LEU A 255 -20.17 -17.66 -20.26
C LEU A 255 -21.20 -18.33 -21.17
N THR A 256 -21.37 -19.63 -21.00
CA THR A 256 -22.46 -20.39 -21.64
C THR A 256 -23.80 -20.20 -20.94
N LEU A 257 -23.78 -19.60 -19.74
CA LEU A 257 -24.97 -19.30 -18.95
C LEU A 257 -25.91 -18.38 -19.74
N ASP A 258 -27.20 -18.65 -19.60
CA ASP A 258 -28.27 -17.73 -19.99
C ASP A 258 -28.85 -17.11 -18.72
N ILE A 259 -28.74 -15.79 -18.59
CA ILE A 259 -29.11 -15.11 -17.34
C ILE A 259 -30.61 -15.22 -17.04
N LYS A 260 -31.46 -15.24 -18.08
CA LYS A 260 -32.92 -15.35 -17.92
C LYS A 260 -33.29 -16.75 -17.46
N LEU A 261 -32.69 -17.78 -18.07
CA LEU A 261 -32.88 -19.16 -17.64
C LEU A 261 -32.36 -19.37 -16.21
N GLN A 262 -31.15 -18.88 -15.91
CA GLN A 262 -30.56 -18.95 -14.57
C GLN A 262 -31.50 -18.37 -13.52
N SER A 263 -32.03 -17.16 -13.77
CA SER A 263 -32.93 -16.45 -12.84
C SER A 263 -34.21 -17.26 -12.59
N ASN A 264 -34.77 -17.88 -13.64
CA ASN A 264 -35.94 -18.73 -13.50
C ASN A 264 -35.62 -20.00 -12.69
N VAL A 265 -34.50 -20.67 -12.97
CA VAL A 265 -34.09 -21.89 -12.26
C VAL A 265 -33.86 -21.60 -10.77
N GLU A 266 -33.17 -20.50 -10.43
CA GLU A 266 -32.97 -20.10 -9.02
C GLU A 266 -34.29 -19.77 -8.33
N LYS A 267 -35.21 -19.09 -9.01
CA LYS A 267 -36.55 -18.78 -8.48
C LYS A 267 -37.31 -20.06 -8.12
N TYR A 268 -37.38 -21.03 -9.04
CA TYR A 268 -38.09 -22.29 -8.81
C TYR A 268 -37.38 -23.17 -7.78
N LEU A 269 -36.04 -23.19 -7.76
CA LEU A 269 -35.28 -23.89 -6.74
C LEU A 269 -35.57 -23.32 -5.34
N LYS A 270 -35.56 -21.99 -5.21
CA LYS A 270 -35.91 -21.32 -3.94
C LYS A 270 -37.32 -21.65 -3.49
N GLN A 271 -38.28 -21.69 -4.42
CA GLN A 271 -39.65 -22.10 -4.11
C GLN A 271 -39.72 -23.56 -3.64
N ALA A 272 -39.06 -24.49 -4.35
CA ALA A 272 -39.03 -25.89 -3.95
C ALA A 272 -38.42 -26.08 -2.55
N ILE A 273 -37.34 -25.35 -2.22
CA ILE A 273 -36.73 -25.38 -0.89
C ILE A 273 -37.70 -24.86 0.19
N ALA A 274 -38.45 -23.80 -0.09
CA ALA A 274 -39.45 -23.27 0.83
C ALA A 274 -40.59 -24.28 1.06
N ASP A 275 -41.07 -24.93 0.00
CA ASP A 275 -42.16 -25.90 0.05
C ASP A 275 -41.76 -27.18 0.81
N THR A 276 -40.51 -27.62 0.69
CA THR A 276 -40.02 -28.84 1.36
C THR A 276 -39.33 -28.56 2.70
N SER A 277 -39.15 -27.29 3.09
CA SER A 277 -38.29 -26.89 4.22
C SER A 277 -36.90 -27.54 4.18
N ALA A 278 -36.35 -27.73 2.97
CA ALA A 278 -35.02 -28.31 2.81
C ALA A 278 -33.95 -27.30 3.25
N ARG A 279 -32.78 -27.81 3.64
CA ARG A 279 -31.66 -26.96 4.05
C ARG A 279 -31.00 -26.27 2.85
N ASP A 280 -30.70 -27.06 1.81
CA ASP A 280 -29.87 -26.66 0.67
C ASP A 280 -30.45 -27.27 -0.62
N GLY A 281 -30.10 -26.70 -1.78
CA GLY A 281 -30.57 -27.19 -3.07
C GLY A 281 -29.62 -26.87 -4.22
N ILE A 282 -29.63 -27.71 -5.26
CA ILE A 282 -28.83 -27.54 -6.46
C ILE A 282 -29.71 -27.84 -7.67
N ALA A 283 -29.56 -27.06 -8.75
CA ALA A 283 -30.14 -27.38 -10.04
C ALA A 283 -29.17 -27.01 -11.17
N VAL A 284 -28.94 -27.93 -12.11
CA VAL A 284 -28.07 -27.71 -13.27
C VAL A 284 -28.86 -27.99 -14.54
N VAL A 285 -28.82 -27.05 -15.48
CA VAL A 285 -29.41 -27.19 -16.81
C VAL A 285 -28.30 -27.16 -17.84
N MET A 286 -28.22 -28.20 -18.67
CA MET A 286 -27.17 -28.38 -19.66
C MET A 286 -27.77 -28.67 -21.03
N SER A 287 -27.16 -28.14 -22.08
CA SER A 287 -27.45 -28.51 -23.46
C SER A 287 -26.98 -29.93 -23.75
N THR A 288 -27.88 -30.82 -24.14
CA THR A 288 -27.54 -32.22 -24.47
C THR A 288 -26.74 -32.36 -25.77
N LYS A 289 -26.79 -31.36 -26.65
CA LYS A 289 -26.07 -31.37 -27.94
C LYS A 289 -24.64 -30.88 -27.83
N THR A 290 -24.40 -29.86 -27.00
CA THR A 290 -23.11 -29.15 -26.92
C THR A 290 -22.37 -29.38 -25.61
N GLY A 291 -23.04 -29.90 -24.57
CA GLY A 291 -22.48 -30.01 -23.22
C GLY A 291 -22.36 -28.67 -22.49
N GLU A 292 -22.85 -27.59 -23.08
CA GLU A 292 -22.82 -26.26 -22.48
C GLU A 292 -23.77 -26.18 -21.27
N VAL A 293 -23.27 -25.68 -20.15
CA VAL A 293 -24.09 -25.40 -18.97
C VAL A 293 -24.83 -24.09 -19.18
N LEU A 294 -26.16 -24.16 -19.22
CA LEU A 294 -27.04 -23.02 -19.47
C LEU A 294 -27.52 -22.36 -18.18
N ALA A 295 -27.65 -23.15 -17.10
CA ALA A 295 -27.91 -22.65 -15.75
C ALA A 295 -27.26 -23.57 -14.71
N MET A 296 -26.76 -22.99 -13.62
CA MET A 296 -26.22 -23.69 -12.46
C MET A 296 -26.60 -22.92 -11.20
N ALA A 297 -27.71 -23.33 -10.59
CA ALA A 297 -28.28 -22.72 -9.41
C ALA A 297 -27.89 -23.48 -8.14
N ASN A 298 -27.65 -22.74 -7.06
CA ASN A 298 -27.42 -23.27 -5.72
C ASN A 298 -28.33 -22.51 -4.74
N TYR A 299 -28.69 -23.14 -3.63
CA TYR A 299 -29.35 -22.50 -2.50
C TYR A 299 -28.67 -22.98 -1.20
N PRO A 300 -28.38 -22.07 -0.24
CA PRO A 300 -28.63 -20.63 -0.28
C PRO A 300 -27.70 -19.87 -1.24
N THR A 301 -28.16 -18.70 -1.71
CA THR A 301 -27.36 -17.75 -2.52
C THR A 301 -26.87 -16.58 -1.65
N TYR A 302 -26.09 -15.67 -2.24
CA TYR A 302 -25.59 -14.48 -1.56
C TYR A 302 -25.44 -13.31 -2.55
N ASN A 303 -25.50 -12.08 -2.06
CA ASN A 303 -25.39 -10.90 -2.92
C ASN A 303 -23.91 -10.64 -3.30
N LEU A 304 -23.58 -10.65 -4.59
CA LEU A 304 -22.23 -10.42 -5.11
C LEU A 304 -21.70 -8.99 -4.84
N ASN A 305 -22.58 -7.99 -4.76
CA ASN A 305 -22.23 -6.62 -4.40
C ASN A 305 -22.00 -6.45 -2.88
N LYS A 306 -22.50 -7.39 -2.06
CA LYS A 306 -22.35 -7.41 -0.59
C LYS A 306 -22.03 -8.82 -0.08
N PRO A 307 -20.90 -9.43 -0.49
CA PRO A 307 -20.63 -10.84 -0.26
C PRO A 307 -20.38 -11.18 1.22
N PHE A 308 -20.01 -10.19 2.03
CA PHE A 308 -19.80 -10.34 3.48
C PHE A 308 -21.03 -9.96 4.31
N ALA A 309 -22.18 -9.68 3.70
CA ALA A 309 -23.41 -9.44 4.45
C ALA A 309 -23.89 -10.73 5.17
N PRO A 310 -24.76 -10.60 6.20
CA PRO A 310 -25.44 -11.75 6.79
C PRO A 310 -26.18 -12.58 5.73
N ILE A 311 -26.13 -13.91 5.88
CA ILE A 311 -26.80 -14.85 4.96
C ILE A 311 -28.10 -15.35 5.60
N GLY A 312 -29.24 -15.12 4.93
CA GLY A 312 -30.53 -15.72 5.29
C GLY A 312 -31.09 -15.34 6.67
N MET A 313 -30.53 -14.33 7.35
CA MET A 313 -30.98 -13.87 8.68
C MET A 313 -30.79 -12.38 8.86
N ASP A 314 -31.45 -11.81 9.88
CA ASP A 314 -31.33 -10.40 10.23
C ASP A 314 -29.96 -10.08 10.86
N GLN A 315 -29.53 -8.83 10.72
CA GLN A 315 -28.24 -8.36 11.21
C GLN A 315 -28.10 -8.48 12.73
N THR A 316 -29.19 -8.23 13.47
CA THR A 316 -29.20 -8.36 14.94
C THR A 316 -29.00 -9.79 15.42
N GLN A 317 -29.42 -10.78 14.63
CA GLN A 317 -29.21 -12.19 14.91
C GLN A 317 -27.80 -12.61 14.51
N TRP A 318 -27.33 -12.13 13.36
CA TRP A 318 -25.97 -12.39 12.87
C TRP A 318 -24.91 -11.93 13.87
N GLU A 319 -25.05 -10.73 14.42
CA GLU A 319 -24.09 -10.14 15.36
C GLU A 319 -23.99 -10.88 16.70
N LYS A 320 -25.01 -11.70 17.06
CA LYS A 320 -24.97 -12.57 18.25
C LYS A 320 -24.15 -13.84 18.04
N LEU A 321 -23.89 -14.23 16.79
CA LEU A 321 -23.10 -15.42 16.48
C LEU A 321 -21.61 -15.17 16.72
N ASP A 322 -20.88 -16.20 17.12
CA ASP A 322 -19.43 -16.12 17.22
C ASP A 322 -18.78 -15.93 15.84
N ALA A 323 -17.62 -15.28 15.82
CA ALA A 323 -16.92 -14.93 14.58
C ALA A 323 -16.56 -16.16 13.70
N LYS A 324 -16.33 -17.33 14.32
CA LYS A 324 -16.02 -18.56 13.59
C LYS A 324 -17.27 -19.09 12.90
N THR A 325 -18.40 -19.10 13.58
CA THR A 325 -19.69 -19.50 13.00
C THR A 325 -20.12 -18.57 11.86
N GLN A 326 -19.99 -17.25 12.03
CA GLN A 326 -20.25 -16.28 10.95
C GLN A 326 -19.40 -16.56 9.71
N THR A 327 -18.11 -16.84 9.92
CA THR A 327 -17.17 -17.15 8.85
C THR A 327 -17.54 -18.44 8.13
N ASN A 328 -17.86 -19.50 8.87
CA ASN A 328 -18.26 -20.78 8.30
C ASN A 328 -19.57 -20.67 7.48
N LEU A 329 -20.56 -19.94 7.98
CA LEU A 329 -21.82 -19.70 7.26
C LEU A 329 -21.61 -18.98 5.93
N ARG A 330 -20.71 -17.98 5.90
CA ARG A 330 -20.34 -17.29 4.66
C ARG A 330 -19.66 -18.26 3.68
N TYR A 331 -18.68 -19.04 4.14
CA TYR A 331 -18.01 -20.01 3.27
C TYR A 331 -18.97 -21.07 2.72
N ASP A 332 -19.91 -21.55 3.52
CA ASP A 332 -20.93 -22.50 3.07
C ASP A 332 -21.83 -21.90 1.98
N ALA A 333 -22.22 -20.64 2.12
CA ALA A 333 -23.03 -19.91 1.16
C ALA A 333 -22.26 -19.55 -0.12
N TRP A 334 -20.95 -19.26 -0.03
CA TRP A 334 -20.12 -18.90 -1.18
C TRP A 334 -19.80 -20.11 -2.05
N LYS A 335 -19.65 -21.27 -1.43
CA LYS A 335 -19.30 -22.52 -2.09
C LYS A 335 -20.32 -22.90 -3.17
N ASN A 336 -19.84 -23.30 -4.34
CA ASN A 336 -20.69 -23.83 -5.40
C ASN A 336 -20.93 -25.32 -5.17
N LYS A 337 -22.00 -25.65 -4.44
CA LYS A 337 -22.32 -27.03 -4.00
C LYS A 337 -22.44 -27.99 -5.18
N ALA A 338 -22.89 -27.52 -6.35
CA ALA A 338 -22.97 -28.32 -7.58
C ALA A 338 -21.65 -28.99 -8.02
N VAL A 339 -20.49 -28.43 -7.66
CA VAL A 339 -19.17 -28.94 -8.07
C VAL A 339 -18.25 -29.30 -6.91
N SER A 340 -18.70 -29.06 -5.67
CA SER A 340 -17.82 -29.15 -4.49
C SER A 340 -18.41 -30.00 -3.36
N GLU A 341 -19.61 -30.54 -3.55
CA GLU A 341 -20.24 -31.50 -2.64
C GLU A 341 -20.57 -32.79 -3.39
N ALA A 342 -20.23 -33.90 -2.75
CA ALA A 342 -20.67 -35.21 -3.20
C ALA A 342 -22.02 -35.52 -2.54
N TYR A 343 -22.94 -36.08 -3.32
CA TYR A 343 -24.22 -36.57 -2.85
C TYR A 343 -24.46 -37.98 -3.40
N GLU A 344 -25.23 -38.79 -2.67
CA GLU A 344 -25.59 -40.12 -3.13
C GLU A 344 -26.63 -40.02 -4.27
N PRO A 345 -26.33 -40.55 -5.46
CA PRO A 345 -27.21 -40.41 -6.62
C PRO A 345 -28.47 -41.30 -6.57
N ARG A 346 -28.59 -42.18 -5.55
CA ARG A 346 -29.68 -43.15 -5.36
C ARG A 346 -30.13 -43.78 -6.70
N ASN A 347 -31.37 -43.54 -7.13
CA ASN A 347 -31.99 -44.17 -8.32
C ASN A 347 -31.63 -43.50 -9.67
N ASN A 348 -30.67 -42.57 -9.69
CA ASN A 348 -30.25 -41.87 -10.93
C ASN A 348 -29.04 -42.53 -11.62
N ILE A 349 -28.65 -43.74 -11.21
CA ILE A 349 -27.69 -44.63 -11.88
C ILE A 349 -28.43 -45.92 -12.21
#